data_AF-A0A8C6QGI0-F1
#
_entry.id   AF-A0A8C6QGI0-F1
#
_cell.length_a   1.000
_cell.length_b   1.000
_cell.length_c   1.000
_cell.angle_alpha   90.00
_cell.angle_beta   90.00
_cell.angle_gamma   90.00
#
_symmetry.space_group_name_H-M   'P 1'
#
loop_
_entity.id
_entity.type
_entity.pdbx_description
1 polymer ?
#
loop_
_entity_poly.entity_id
_entity_poly.type
_entity_poly.pdbx_seq_one_letter_code
_entity_poly.pdbx_strand_id
1 'polypeptide(L)'
;MGPCAPRALLLLLLLAGPCARAFQGCLNKQQLLTTIRQLQQLLKGQETRFAEGIRNMKSRLASLQNSVSRVAPETPPVSCPSLDAPLDGRKFGNKYLVDHEVHFTCNPGFQLVGPSSVVCLANGTWTGEQPHCRDISQCSSQPCHYGGTCVEGVNQYRCICPPERTGNRCQHQAQAAAPQDRADRDSAFSRAPRCAQVERTQHCSCEAGFHLSGVAGGESVCQDVNECEIYGQEGRPRLCMHACVNTPGSYRCTCPSGYQTLADGKSCEDVDECVGPQQVCPRGTMCINTGGGFQCVNPECPEGSGNISYVKTSPFQCERNPCPMDSRPCRHLPKTISFHYLSLPSNLKTPITLFRMATATAPGRPGPSSLRFGIVGGNSRGHFVMQRSDRQTGELILVQTLEGPQTLEVDVDMSEYLERSFQANHVSKVTIFVSLYDF
;
A
#
# COMPACT_ATOMS: atom_id res chain seq x y z
N MET A 1 -47.59 -43.53 36.37
CA MET A 1 -46.79 -42.42 36.96
C MET A 1 -46.08 -41.70 35.83
N GLY A 2 -46.28 -40.38 35.71
CA GLY A 2 -45.45 -39.47 34.90
C GLY A 2 -45.72 -39.45 33.38
N PRO A 3 -46.39 -38.40 32.86
CA PRO A 3 -46.52 -38.14 31.43
C PRO A 3 -45.60 -37.02 30.91
N CYS A 4 -45.41 -37.04 29.59
CA CYS A 4 -45.30 -35.92 28.65
C CYS A 4 -44.11 -34.94 28.72
N ALA A 5 -43.18 -35.14 27.79
CA ALA A 5 -42.84 -34.12 26.79
C ALA A 5 -43.28 -34.67 25.42
N PRO A 6 -43.80 -33.85 24.49
CA PRO A 6 -42.93 -33.51 23.36
C PRO A 6 -43.19 -32.15 22.66
N ARG A 7 -42.17 -31.84 21.86
CA ARG A 7 -42.04 -30.84 20.80
C ARG A 7 -43.19 -30.86 19.77
N ALA A 8 -43.54 -29.67 19.28
CA ALA A 8 -44.28 -29.39 18.05
C ALA A 8 -44.15 -27.88 17.75
N LEU A 9 -44.04 -27.36 16.53
CA LEU A 9 -44.11 -27.93 15.19
C LEU A 9 -43.57 -26.87 14.20
N LEU A 10 -42.81 -27.30 13.20
CA LEU A 10 -42.51 -26.55 11.97
C LEU A 10 -43.15 -27.32 10.81
N LEU A 11 -43.86 -26.60 9.93
CA LEU A 11 -44.29 -26.95 8.56
C LEU A 11 -45.03 -28.29 8.30
N LEU A 12 -46.25 -28.20 7.75
CA LEU A 12 -46.59 -28.75 6.41
C LEU A 12 -48.07 -28.52 6.05
N LEU A 13 -48.28 -27.71 5.01
CA LEU A 13 -49.51 -27.60 4.20
C LEU A 13 -49.31 -28.49 2.97
N LEU A 14 -50.28 -29.38 2.68
CA LEU A 14 -50.83 -29.76 1.36
C LEU A 14 -51.37 -31.21 1.34
N LEU A 15 -52.46 -31.38 0.57
CA LEU A 15 -53.07 -32.62 0.04
C LEU A 15 -54.37 -33.15 0.71
N ALA A 16 -55.48 -32.54 0.29
CA ALA A 16 -56.73 -33.11 -0.27
C ALA A 16 -57.19 -34.58 0.01
N GLY A 17 -58.32 -34.68 0.74
CA GLY A 17 -59.54 -35.48 0.42
C GLY A 17 -59.57 -37.02 0.67
N PRO A 18 -60.76 -37.67 0.67
CA PRO A 18 -62.00 -37.37 1.41
C PRO A 18 -62.54 -38.61 2.20
N CYS A 19 -63.67 -38.45 2.92
CA CYS A 19 -64.45 -39.47 3.64
C CYS A 19 -63.81 -40.03 4.95
N ALA A 20 -64.51 -40.23 6.05
CA ALA A 20 -65.90 -39.96 6.43
C ALA A 20 -66.01 -40.12 7.95
N ARG A 21 -66.82 -39.26 8.56
CA ARG A 21 -67.61 -39.50 9.80
C ARG A 21 -66.85 -39.81 11.09
N ALA A 22 -66.77 -38.79 11.94
CA ALA A 22 -67.67 -38.60 13.09
C ALA A 22 -66.89 -37.92 14.23
N PHE A 23 -67.20 -36.67 14.53
CA PHE A 23 -67.63 -36.24 15.87
C PHE A 23 -67.97 -34.75 15.81
N GLN A 24 -69.22 -34.49 16.12
CA GLN A 24 -69.92 -33.22 16.03
C GLN A 24 -69.66 -32.47 17.34
N GLY A 25 -69.12 -31.24 17.26
CA GLY A 25 -68.84 -30.41 18.43
C GLY A 25 -68.56 -28.97 18.04
N CYS A 26 -69.56 -28.25 17.53
CA CYS A 26 -69.48 -26.80 17.38
C CYS A 26 -69.35 -26.16 18.77
N LEU A 27 -68.24 -25.48 19.03
CA LEU A 27 -68.05 -24.67 20.24
C LEU A 27 -69.20 -23.67 20.41
N ASN A 28 -69.84 -23.70 21.58
CA ASN A 28 -70.95 -22.81 21.89
C ASN A 28 -70.45 -21.36 21.94
N LYS A 29 -71.22 -20.38 21.42
CA LYS A 29 -70.87 -18.94 21.38
C LYS A 29 -70.39 -18.41 22.74
N GLN A 30 -70.95 -18.94 23.83
CA GLN A 30 -70.53 -18.60 25.18
C GLN A 30 -69.12 -19.08 25.53
N GLN A 31 -68.71 -20.27 25.08
CA GLN A 31 -67.36 -20.81 25.29
C GLN A 31 -66.29 -20.07 24.45
N LEU A 32 -66.68 -19.56 23.28
CA LEU A 32 -65.79 -18.72 22.47
C LEU A 32 -65.57 -17.34 23.11
N LEU A 33 -66.62 -16.74 23.69
CA LEU A 33 -66.51 -15.44 24.37
C LEU A 33 -65.69 -15.52 25.66
N THR A 34 -65.78 -16.64 26.41
CA THR A 34 -64.96 -16.82 27.61
C THR A 34 -63.49 -17.02 27.27
N THR A 35 -63.17 -17.78 26.22
CA THR A 35 -61.79 -17.98 25.77
C THR A 35 -61.17 -16.68 25.23
N ILE A 36 -61.92 -15.86 24.49
CA ILE A 36 -61.46 -14.53 24.05
C ILE A 36 -61.17 -13.61 25.26
N ARG A 37 -62.04 -13.60 26.28
CA ARG A 37 -61.82 -12.80 27.50
C ARG A 37 -60.58 -13.25 28.27
N GLN A 38 -60.32 -14.57 28.35
CA GLN A 38 -59.12 -15.10 28.98
C GLN A 38 -57.85 -14.72 28.22
N LEU A 39 -57.86 -14.79 26.88
CA LEU A 39 -56.77 -14.33 26.03
C LEU A 39 -56.51 -12.82 26.18
N GLN A 40 -57.56 -12.00 26.25
CA GLN A 40 -57.42 -10.56 26.51
C GLN A 40 -56.80 -10.28 27.88
N GLN A 41 -57.19 -11.01 28.93
CA GLN A 41 -56.56 -10.87 30.25
C GLN A 41 -55.09 -11.30 30.24
N LEU A 42 -54.77 -12.38 29.51
CA LEU A 42 -53.39 -12.83 29.36
C LEU A 42 -52.53 -11.79 28.63
N LEU A 43 -53.03 -11.24 27.52
CA LEU A 43 -52.35 -10.21 26.74
C LEU A 43 -52.16 -8.92 27.55
N LYS A 44 -53.19 -8.49 28.30
CA LYS A 44 -53.09 -7.32 29.18
C LYS A 44 -52.09 -7.55 30.33
N GLY A 45 -51.98 -8.78 30.84
CA GLY A 45 -50.97 -9.17 31.83
C GLY A 45 -49.55 -9.24 31.26
N GLN A 46 -49.39 -9.61 29.99
CA GLN A 46 -48.10 -9.56 29.30
C GLN A 46 -47.66 -8.11 29.04
N GLU A 47 -48.60 -7.25 28.66
CA GLU A 47 -48.36 -5.83 28.43
C GLU A 47 -47.93 -5.09 29.70
N THR A 48 -48.56 -5.38 30.85
CA THR A 48 -48.15 -4.79 32.14
C THR A 48 -46.76 -5.26 32.57
N ARG A 49 -46.44 -6.55 32.41
CA ARG A 49 -45.10 -7.09 32.71
C ARG A 49 -44.03 -6.51 31.81
N PHE A 50 -44.33 -6.32 30.53
CA PHE A 50 -43.42 -5.68 29.58
C PHE A 50 -43.17 -4.21 29.94
N ALA A 51 -44.23 -3.46 30.26
CA ALA A 51 -44.13 -2.06 30.71
C ALA A 51 -43.32 -1.92 32.01
N GLU A 52 -43.47 -2.87 32.94
CA GLU A 52 -42.70 -2.93 34.18
C GLU A 52 -41.24 -3.29 33.93
N GLY A 53 -40.96 -4.20 32.98
CA GLY A 53 -39.61 -4.52 32.51
C GLY A 53 -38.88 -3.32 31.92
N ILE A 54 -39.56 -2.53 31.07
CA ILE A 54 -39.01 -1.27 30.54
C ILE A 54 -38.76 -0.25 31.66
N ARG A 55 -39.67 -0.14 32.62
CA ARG A 55 -39.49 0.76 33.78
C ARG A 55 -38.28 0.37 34.62
N ASN A 56 -38.06 -0.92 34.84
CA ASN A 56 -36.90 -1.45 35.55
C ASN A 56 -35.60 -1.22 34.78
N MET A 57 -35.60 -1.43 33.45
CA MET A 57 -34.46 -1.12 32.60
C MET A 57 -34.12 0.37 32.61
N LYS A 58 -35.13 1.26 32.55
CA LYS A 58 -34.95 2.71 32.63
C LYS A 58 -34.40 3.14 33.99
N SER A 59 -34.85 2.52 35.08
CA SER A 59 -34.31 2.73 36.43
C SER A 59 -32.85 2.29 36.55
N ARG A 60 -32.50 1.11 36.01
CA ARG A 60 -31.11 0.63 35.96
C ARG A 60 -30.22 1.51 35.10
N LEU A 61 -30.73 2.00 33.97
CA LEU A 61 -30.02 2.94 33.10
C LEU A 61 -29.78 4.28 33.81
N ALA A 62 -30.78 4.80 34.55
CA ALA A 62 -30.62 6.02 35.35
C ALA A 62 -29.62 5.83 36.50
N SER A 63 -29.60 4.65 37.13
CA SER A 63 -28.59 4.29 38.14
C SER A 63 -27.18 4.21 37.54
N LEU A 64 -27.04 3.58 36.36
CA LEU A 64 -25.79 3.54 35.61
C LEU A 64 -25.32 4.93 35.18
N GLN A 65 -26.23 5.78 34.67
CA GLN A 65 -25.93 7.17 34.34
C GLN A 65 -25.47 7.95 35.57
N ASN A 66 -26.12 7.80 36.72
CA ASN A 66 -25.68 8.42 37.97
C ASN A 66 -24.34 7.85 38.48
N SER A 67 -24.01 6.61 38.16
CA SER A 67 -22.72 5.99 38.48
C SER A 67 -21.61 6.55 37.59
N VAL A 68 -21.89 6.73 36.29
CA VAL A 68 -20.97 7.34 35.31
C VAL A 68 -20.77 8.83 35.61
N SER A 69 -21.82 9.56 35.99
CA SER A 69 -21.76 10.98 36.36
C SER A 69 -21.07 11.24 37.71
N ARG A 70 -20.84 10.20 38.52
CA ARG A 70 -20.07 10.28 39.78
C ARG A 70 -18.60 9.93 39.62
N VAL A 71 -18.17 9.49 38.43
CA VAL A 71 -16.75 9.48 38.08
C VAL A 71 -16.36 10.95 37.86
N ALA A 72 -15.59 11.49 38.82
CA ALA A 72 -14.99 12.81 38.74
C ALA A 72 -14.24 12.99 37.41
N PRO A 73 -14.06 14.22 36.90
CA PRO A 73 -13.37 14.42 35.65
C PRO A 73 -11.97 13.82 35.78
N GLU A 74 -11.67 12.83 34.94
CA GLU A 74 -10.30 12.35 34.77
C GLU A 74 -9.43 13.59 34.62
N THR A 75 -8.36 13.65 35.41
CA THR A 75 -7.28 14.63 35.23
C THR A 75 -7.04 14.83 33.74
N PRO A 76 -6.93 16.07 33.23
CA PRO A 76 -6.77 16.30 31.80
C PRO A 76 -5.66 15.37 31.29
N PRO A 77 -5.91 14.62 30.21
CA PRO A 77 -4.97 13.61 29.75
C PRO A 77 -3.61 14.28 29.56
N VAL A 78 -2.59 13.75 30.23
CA VAL A 78 -1.23 14.30 30.17
C VAL A 78 -0.81 14.31 28.69
N SER A 79 -0.55 15.51 28.18
CA SER A 79 -0.15 15.76 26.80
C SER A 79 1.23 16.40 26.80
N CYS A 80 2.10 15.91 25.93
CA CYS A 80 3.40 16.51 25.68
C CYS A 80 3.26 17.78 24.82
N PRO A 81 4.27 18.68 24.85
CA PRO A 81 4.33 19.84 23.97
C PRO A 81 4.29 19.43 22.50
N SER A 82 3.63 20.24 21.66
CA SER A 82 3.63 20.05 20.21
C SER A 82 5.05 20.22 19.67
N LEU A 83 5.48 19.28 18.83
CA LEU A 83 6.75 19.33 18.14
C LEU A 83 6.56 19.85 16.72
N ASP A 84 7.50 20.64 16.23
CA ASP A 84 7.54 21.10 14.84
C ASP A 84 8.45 20.20 13.99
N ALA A 85 8.26 20.26 12.67
CA ALA A 85 9.17 19.59 11.76
C ALA A 85 10.55 20.27 11.80
N PRO A 86 11.67 19.51 11.79
CA PRO A 86 13.00 20.07 11.65
C PRO A 86 13.09 20.91 10.37
N LEU A 87 13.95 21.92 10.38
CA LEU A 87 14.32 22.64 9.16
C LEU A 87 14.84 21.62 8.13
N ASP A 88 14.37 21.71 6.89
CA ASP A 88 14.68 20.74 5.82
C ASP A 88 14.28 19.28 6.15
N GLY A 89 13.24 19.12 6.98
CA GLY A 89 12.70 17.82 7.35
C GLY A 89 11.17 17.77 7.40
N ARG A 90 10.67 16.60 7.77
CA ARG A 90 9.24 16.29 7.92
C ARG A 90 9.02 15.61 9.27
N LYS A 91 7.83 15.81 9.82
CA LYS A 91 7.35 15.20 11.07
C LYS A 91 6.14 14.30 10.76
N PHE A 92 6.15 13.09 11.31
CA PHE A 92 5.05 12.14 11.24
C PHE A 92 4.47 11.92 12.63
N GLY A 93 3.15 12.05 12.74
CA GLY A 93 2.43 12.01 14.02
C GLY A 93 1.83 13.37 14.39
N ASN A 94 0.52 13.37 14.68
CA ASN A 94 -0.27 14.55 15.03
C ASN A 94 -0.87 14.49 16.44
N LYS A 95 -0.57 13.44 17.21
CA LYS A 95 -1.06 13.22 18.56
C LYS A 95 0.09 13.31 19.55
N TYR A 96 -0.15 13.96 20.68
CA TYR A 96 0.86 14.25 21.70
C TYR A 96 0.51 13.66 23.07
N LEU A 97 -0.33 12.64 23.11
CA LEU A 97 -0.73 11.98 24.37
C LEU A 97 0.32 10.96 24.78
N VAL A 98 0.33 10.57 26.06
CA VAL A 98 1.22 9.51 26.60
C VAL A 98 1.23 8.28 25.69
N ASP A 99 2.41 7.69 25.51
CA ASP A 99 2.72 6.55 24.64
C ASP A 99 2.57 6.80 23.12
N HIS A 100 2.23 8.01 22.68
CA HIS A 100 2.32 8.35 21.25
C HIS A 100 3.77 8.62 20.86
N GLU A 101 4.12 8.11 19.70
CA GLU A 101 5.44 8.26 19.08
C GLU A 101 5.34 9.20 17.88
N VAL A 102 6.31 10.10 17.78
CA VAL A 102 6.45 11.05 16.68
C VAL A 102 7.77 10.75 15.99
N HIS A 103 7.73 10.60 14.67
CA HIS A 103 8.90 10.29 13.86
C HIS A 103 9.35 11.50 13.05
N PHE A 104 10.66 11.59 12.83
CA PHE A 104 11.28 12.67 12.09
C PHE A 104 12.11 12.12 10.93
N THR A 105 12.06 12.82 9.81
CA THR A 105 12.84 12.49 8.62
C THR A 105 13.39 13.76 8.00
N CYS A 106 14.52 13.68 7.33
CA CYS A 106 15.03 14.79 6.55
C CYS A 106 14.57 14.70 5.09
N ASN A 107 14.51 15.85 4.42
CA ASN A 107 14.33 15.92 2.97
C ASN A 107 15.52 15.25 2.26
N PRO A 108 15.36 14.82 1.00
CA PRO A 108 16.47 14.30 0.21
C PRO A 108 17.67 15.26 0.23
N GLY A 109 18.89 14.70 0.37
CA GLY A 109 20.12 15.49 0.50
C GLY A 109 20.50 15.87 1.93
N PHE A 110 19.67 15.57 2.93
CA PHE A 110 19.95 15.87 4.34
C PHE A 110 19.98 14.60 5.20
N GLN A 111 20.88 14.56 6.19
CA GLN A 111 21.03 13.49 7.17
C GLN A 111 20.39 13.91 8.49
N LEU A 112 19.60 13.01 9.08
CA LEU A 112 19.04 13.21 10.42
C LEU A 112 20.12 13.05 11.49
N VAL A 113 20.27 14.07 12.33
CA VAL A 113 21.16 14.07 13.49
C VAL A 113 20.30 14.12 14.75
N GLY A 114 20.31 13.05 15.52
CA GLY A 114 19.48 12.86 16.71
C GLY A 114 18.60 11.61 16.61
N PRO A 115 17.63 11.43 17.53
CA PRO A 115 16.74 10.28 17.51
C PRO A 115 15.75 10.38 16.34
N SER A 116 15.54 9.26 15.62
CA SER A 116 14.56 9.18 14.52
C SER A 116 13.10 9.20 14.99
N SER A 117 12.89 8.97 16.28
CA SER A 117 11.58 9.02 16.91
C SER A 117 11.66 9.38 18.39
N VAL A 118 10.58 9.99 18.88
CA VAL A 118 10.42 10.38 20.28
C VAL A 118 9.04 9.95 20.79
N VAL A 119 8.98 9.47 22.03
CA VAL A 119 7.75 8.99 22.66
C VAL A 119 7.33 9.93 23.79
N CYS A 120 6.03 10.23 23.89
CA CYS A 120 5.49 11.06 24.97
C CYS A 120 5.38 10.25 26.27
N LEU A 121 6.06 10.71 27.32
CA LEU A 121 6.10 10.07 28.64
C LEU A 121 4.92 10.51 29.53
N ALA A 122 4.63 9.70 30.55
CA ALA A 122 3.57 9.99 31.53
C ALA A 122 3.82 11.26 32.39
N ASN A 123 5.04 11.79 32.37
CA ASN A 123 5.41 13.06 33.02
C ASN A 123 5.20 14.29 32.11
N GLY A 124 4.70 14.10 30.88
CA GLY A 124 4.48 15.19 29.91
C GLY A 124 5.74 15.63 29.14
N THR A 125 6.83 14.85 29.18
CA THR A 125 8.08 15.13 28.44
C THR A 125 8.35 14.09 27.34
N TRP A 126 9.18 14.45 26.36
CA TRP A 126 9.61 13.54 25.30
C TRP A 126 10.85 12.74 25.73
N THR A 127 10.96 11.48 25.27
CA THR A 127 12.08 10.58 25.61
C THR A 127 13.46 11.03 25.11
N GLY A 128 13.55 12.00 24.20
CA GLY A 128 14.80 12.48 23.62
C GLY A 128 14.70 13.92 23.12
N GLU A 129 15.83 14.48 22.69
CA GLU A 129 15.91 15.81 22.11
C GLU A 129 15.36 15.83 20.67
N GLN A 130 14.87 17.00 20.24
CA GLN A 130 14.36 17.17 18.89
C GLN A 130 15.52 17.06 17.88
N PRO A 131 15.44 16.15 16.89
CA PRO A 131 16.50 15.98 15.91
C PRO A 131 16.54 17.14 14.92
N HIS A 132 17.70 17.36 14.31
CA HIS A 132 17.88 18.34 13.24
C HIS A 132 18.46 17.68 11.99
N CYS A 133 18.24 18.33 10.84
CA CYS A 133 18.75 17.88 9.56
C CYS A 133 20.05 18.60 9.22
N ARG A 134 21.09 17.84 8.85
CA ARG A 134 22.36 18.37 8.37
C ARG A 134 22.54 18.02 6.90
N ASP A 135 23.01 18.96 6.10
CA ASP A 135 23.30 18.72 4.68
C ASP A 135 24.31 17.58 4.50
N ILE A 136 24.02 16.69 3.56
CA ILE A 136 24.94 15.66 3.06
C ILE A 136 25.61 16.24 1.81
N SER A 137 26.75 16.91 1.98
CA SER A 137 27.56 17.34 0.83
C SER A 137 28.07 16.12 0.06
N GLN A 138 27.39 15.81 -1.05
CA GLN A 138 27.70 14.68 -1.92
C GLN A 138 29.08 14.83 -2.59
N CYS A 139 29.59 16.07 -2.73
CA CYS A 139 30.89 16.37 -3.31
C CYS A 139 32.08 16.15 -2.35
N SER A 140 31.85 15.98 -1.05
CA SER A 140 32.92 15.68 -0.08
C SER A 140 33.58 14.31 -0.32
N SER A 141 32.90 13.41 -1.02
CA SER A 141 33.40 12.08 -1.39
C SER A 141 34.27 12.06 -2.67
N GLN A 142 34.51 13.21 -3.30
CA GLN A 142 35.19 13.35 -4.60
C GLN A 142 34.70 12.33 -5.65
N PRO A 143 33.39 12.29 -5.95
CA PRO A 143 32.80 11.23 -6.77
C PRO A 143 33.11 11.34 -8.27
N CYS A 144 33.64 12.47 -8.74
CA CYS A 144 33.99 12.69 -10.14
C CYS A 144 35.39 12.12 -10.43
N HIS A 145 35.49 11.19 -11.38
CA HIS A 145 36.76 10.60 -11.77
C HIS A 145 37.50 11.48 -12.80
N TYR A 146 38.81 11.30 -12.92
CA TYR A 146 39.66 11.88 -13.97
C TYR A 146 39.57 13.41 -14.13
N GLY A 147 39.58 14.13 -13.01
CA GLY A 147 39.65 15.60 -12.99
C GLY A 147 38.32 16.31 -13.29
N GLY A 148 37.19 15.61 -13.22
CA GLY A 148 35.86 16.24 -13.27
C GLY A 148 35.61 17.12 -12.03
N THR A 149 34.96 18.26 -12.23
CA THR A 149 34.59 19.17 -11.13
C THR A 149 33.21 18.82 -10.62
N CYS A 150 33.10 18.48 -9.34
CA CYS A 150 31.81 18.20 -8.69
C CYS A 150 31.11 19.52 -8.37
N VAL A 151 29.88 19.68 -8.84
CA VAL A 151 29.00 20.80 -8.45
C VAL A 151 27.77 20.27 -7.73
N GLU A 152 27.42 20.94 -6.64
CA GLU A 152 26.22 20.63 -5.87
C GLU A 152 24.98 21.11 -6.63
N GLY A 153 24.02 20.21 -6.81
CA GLY A 153 22.70 20.50 -7.38
C GLY A 153 21.59 20.29 -6.35
N VAL A 154 20.36 20.72 -6.68
CA VAL A 154 19.21 20.81 -5.76
C VAL A 154 18.64 19.44 -5.32
N ASN A 155 19.31 18.31 -5.58
CA ASN A 155 19.02 16.96 -5.08
C ASN A 155 20.01 15.89 -5.58
N GLN A 156 21.07 16.27 -6.33
CA GLN A 156 22.07 15.36 -6.90
C GLN A 156 23.36 16.13 -7.19
N TYR A 157 24.53 15.49 -7.06
CA TYR A 157 25.78 16.05 -7.58
C TYR A 157 25.89 15.86 -9.10
N ARG A 158 26.39 16.88 -9.79
CA ARG A 158 26.72 16.79 -11.22
C ARG A 158 28.22 16.91 -11.38
N CYS A 159 28.83 16.01 -12.13
CA CYS A 159 30.21 16.15 -12.54
C CYS A 159 30.28 16.96 -13.84
N ILE A 160 30.98 18.08 -13.81
CA ILE A 160 31.39 18.81 -15.01
C ILE A 160 32.64 18.11 -15.55
N CYS A 161 32.50 17.45 -16.68
CA CYS A 161 33.57 16.67 -17.28
C CYS A 161 34.44 17.52 -18.22
N PRO A 162 35.75 17.22 -18.32
CA PRO A 162 36.63 17.77 -19.34
C PRO A 162 36.11 17.47 -20.77
N PRO A 163 36.48 18.28 -21.78
CA PRO A 163 35.93 18.20 -23.14
C PRO A 163 36.11 16.84 -23.85
N GLU A 164 37.00 15.97 -23.36
CA GLU A 164 37.22 14.63 -23.90
C GLU A 164 36.56 13.50 -23.08
N ARG A 165 35.66 13.82 -22.15
CA ARG A 165 35.03 12.85 -21.25
C ARG A 165 33.53 13.06 -21.14
N THR A 166 32.78 11.96 -21.04
CA THR A 166 31.32 11.94 -20.84
C THR A 166 30.93 10.95 -19.73
N GLY A 167 29.67 10.98 -19.31
CA GLY A 167 29.14 10.15 -18.22
C GLY A 167 28.92 10.92 -16.92
N ASN A 168 28.13 10.35 -16.01
CA ASN A 168 27.72 10.98 -14.75
C ASN A 168 28.86 11.19 -13.74
N ARG A 169 29.97 10.45 -13.87
CA ARG A 169 31.21 10.60 -13.10
C ARG A 169 32.44 10.80 -13.99
N CYS A 170 32.27 11.22 -15.25
CA CYS A 170 33.33 11.38 -16.25
C CYS A 170 34.10 10.08 -16.58
N GLN A 171 33.41 8.95 -16.51
CA GLN A 171 33.98 7.63 -16.70
C GLN A 171 34.24 7.26 -18.18
N HIS A 172 33.54 7.88 -19.14
CA HIS A 172 33.65 7.53 -20.57
C HIS A 172 34.49 8.57 -21.32
N GLN A 173 35.19 8.17 -22.38
CA GLN A 173 35.80 9.09 -23.33
C GLN A 173 34.73 9.65 -24.28
N ALA A 174 34.75 10.96 -24.52
CA ALA A 174 33.91 11.61 -25.51
C ALA A 174 34.40 11.24 -26.91
N GLN A 175 33.89 10.13 -27.46
CA GLN A 175 34.06 9.86 -28.88
C GLN A 175 33.21 10.88 -29.64
N ALA A 176 33.87 11.80 -30.33
CA ALA A 176 33.24 12.62 -31.36
C ALA A 176 32.87 11.72 -32.54
N ALA A 177 31.68 11.12 -32.49
CA ALA A 177 31.08 10.57 -33.69
C ALA A 177 30.74 11.77 -34.59
N ALA A 178 31.47 11.90 -35.69
CA ALA A 178 31.07 12.76 -36.79
C ALA A 178 29.63 12.41 -37.19
N PRO A 179 28.77 13.39 -37.52
CA PRO A 179 27.51 13.07 -38.16
C PRO A 179 27.85 12.46 -39.52
N GLN A 180 27.67 11.15 -39.63
CA GLN A 180 27.55 10.52 -40.94
C GLN A 180 26.21 10.96 -41.50
N ASP A 181 26.20 12.14 -42.12
CA ASP A 181 25.22 12.51 -43.14
C ASP A 181 25.36 11.52 -44.30
N ARG A 182 24.70 10.37 -44.15
CA ARG A 182 24.08 9.70 -45.27
C ARG A 182 22.59 9.95 -45.14
N ALA A 183 22.15 11.05 -45.75
CA ALA A 183 20.78 11.16 -46.22
C ALA A 183 20.58 10.09 -47.30
N ASP A 184 20.41 8.84 -46.88
CA ASP A 184 19.59 7.93 -47.63
C ASP A 184 18.19 8.51 -47.50
N ARG A 185 17.69 9.09 -48.59
CA ARG A 185 16.35 9.66 -48.65
C ARG A 185 15.41 8.47 -48.63
N ASP A 186 15.16 7.93 -47.44
CA ASP A 186 14.24 6.82 -47.23
C ASP A 186 12.88 7.26 -47.76
N SER A 187 12.52 6.76 -48.94
CA SER A 187 11.28 7.06 -49.66
C SER A 187 10.01 6.82 -48.81
N ALA A 188 10.15 6.19 -47.64
CA ALA A 188 9.10 5.96 -46.68
C ALA A 188 8.64 7.23 -45.92
N PHE A 189 9.57 8.14 -45.57
CA PHE A 189 9.29 9.34 -44.75
C PHE A 189 9.12 10.63 -45.56
N SER A 190 9.33 10.56 -46.88
CA SER A 190 9.05 11.67 -47.79
C SER A 190 8.28 11.17 -49.02
N ARG A 191 7.14 11.78 -49.32
CA ARG A 191 6.27 11.43 -50.45
C ARG A 191 5.84 12.64 -51.26
N ALA A 192 5.38 12.44 -52.50
CA ALA A 192 4.85 13.52 -53.32
C ALA A 192 3.43 13.92 -52.87
N PRO A 193 3.09 15.23 -52.87
CA PRO A 193 1.75 15.70 -52.54
C PRO A 193 0.74 15.38 -53.64
N ARG A 194 -0.53 15.21 -53.24
CA ARG A 194 -1.65 15.06 -54.16
C ARG A 194 -2.15 16.46 -54.53
N CYS A 195 -1.92 16.87 -55.78
CA CYS A 195 -2.32 18.19 -56.26
C CYS A 195 -3.51 18.10 -57.21
N ALA A 196 -4.54 18.92 -56.98
CA ALA A 196 -5.68 19.10 -57.86
C ALA A 196 -5.79 20.56 -58.30
N GLN A 197 -6.23 20.79 -59.54
CA GLN A 197 -6.42 22.13 -60.07
C GLN A 197 -7.85 22.59 -59.77
N VAL A 198 -7.99 23.62 -58.93
CA VAL A 198 -9.29 24.21 -58.58
C VAL A 198 -9.25 25.68 -58.99
N GLU A 199 -10.14 26.08 -59.91
CA GLU A 199 -10.38 27.48 -60.29
C GLU A 199 -9.10 28.28 -60.65
N ARG A 200 -8.17 27.65 -61.40
CA ARG A 200 -6.86 28.21 -61.84
C ARG A 200 -5.76 28.26 -60.76
N THR A 201 -6.01 27.71 -59.57
CA THR A 201 -5.01 27.54 -58.50
C THR A 201 -4.69 26.07 -58.26
N GLN A 202 -3.41 25.72 -58.11
CA GLN A 202 -2.99 24.37 -57.72
C GLN A 202 -3.13 24.22 -56.21
N HIS A 203 -4.06 23.36 -55.77
CA HIS A 203 -4.20 22.99 -54.37
C HIS A 203 -3.55 21.61 -54.15
N CYS A 204 -2.48 21.58 -53.38
CA CYS A 204 -1.76 20.37 -53.01
C CYS A 204 -2.06 19.99 -51.57
N SER A 205 -2.30 18.72 -51.30
CA SER A 205 -2.49 18.18 -49.96
C SER A 205 -1.63 16.94 -49.72
N CYS A 206 -1.29 16.71 -48.46
CA CYS A 206 -0.59 15.51 -48.01
C CYS A 206 -1.56 14.50 -47.41
N GLU A 207 -1.12 13.24 -47.36
CA GLU A 207 -1.82 12.20 -46.61
C GLU A 207 -1.70 12.48 -45.09
N ALA A 208 -2.63 11.90 -44.30
CA ALA A 208 -2.61 12.07 -42.86
C ALA A 208 -1.26 11.63 -42.26
N GLY A 209 -0.76 12.38 -41.27
CA GLY A 209 0.56 12.16 -40.69
C GLY A 209 1.72 12.79 -41.47
N PHE A 210 1.46 13.51 -42.58
CA PHE A 210 2.48 14.24 -43.34
C PHE A 210 2.14 15.73 -43.43
N HIS A 211 3.17 16.57 -43.41
CA HIS A 211 3.05 18.01 -43.62
C HIS A 211 3.71 18.44 -44.93
N LEU A 212 3.16 19.48 -45.57
CA LEU A 212 3.75 20.06 -46.78
C LEU A 212 5.00 20.84 -46.40
N SER A 213 6.14 20.39 -46.88
CA SER A 213 7.42 21.07 -46.78
C SER A 213 7.89 21.41 -48.19
N GLY A 214 7.93 22.70 -48.52
CA GLY A 214 8.28 23.18 -49.85
C GLY A 214 8.53 24.68 -49.88
N VAL A 215 9.65 25.08 -50.46
CA VAL A 215 9.99 26.49 -50.70
C VAL A 215 9.16 26.98 -51.88
N ALA A 216 8.57 28.17 -51.77
CA ALA A 216 7.84 28.82 -52.85
C ALA A 216 8.68 28.83 -54.15
N GLY A 217 8.29 28.03 -55.14
CA GLY A 217 8.99 27.87 -56.43
C GLY A 217 9.76 26.55 -56.62
N GLY A 218 9.78 25.63 -55.65
CA GLY A 218 10.34 24.28 -55.77
C GLY A 218 9.31 23.15 -55.77
N GLU A 219 9.74 21.91 -56.00
CA GLU A 219 8.90 20.71 -55.85
C GLU A 219 8.40 20.63 -54.39
N SER A 220 7.09 20.76 -54.19
CA SER A 220 6.47 20.56 -52.88
C SER A 220 6.59 19.10 -52.47
N VAL A 221 7.09 18.83 -51.26
CA VAL A 221 7.27 17.47 -50.75
C VAL A 221 6.45 17.29 -49.47
N CYS A 222 5.77 16.17 -49.32
CA CYS A 222 5.15 15.78 -48.07
C CYS A 222 6.19 15.09 -47.20
N GLN A 223 6.52 15.71 -46.07
CA GLN A 223 7.42 15.14 -45.08
C GLN A 223 6.64 14.60 -43.90
N ASP A 224 7.04 13.44 -43.43
CA ASP A 224 6.45 12.78 -42.28
C ASP A 224 6.47 13.69 -41.04
N VAL A 225 5.39 13.67 -40.27
CA VAL A 225 5.29 14.39 -39.01
C VAL A 225 5.79 13.44 -37.92
N ASN A 226 7.02 13.64 -37.45
CA ASN A 226 7.55 12.83 -36.37
C ASN A 226 6.89 13.19 -35.03
N GLU A 227 5.85 12.45 -34.64
CA GLU A 227 5.14 12.72 -33.38
C GLU A 227 6.02 12.45 -32.15
N CYS A 228 6.98 11.53 -32.25
CA CYS A 228 7.90 11.23 -31.17
C CYS A 228 8.81 12.41 -30.84
N GLU A 229 9.24 13.20 -31.84
CA GLU A 229 9.99 14.43 -31.61
C GLU A 229 9.11 15.56 -31.07
N ILE A 230 7.87 15.67 -31.57
CA ILE A 230 6.94 16.72 -31.17
C ILE A 230 6.50 16.57 -29.71
N TYR A 231 6.22 15.34 -29.28
CA TYR A 231 5.77 15.05 -27.91
C TYR A 231 6.89 14.56 -26.98
N GLY A 232 8.12 14.39 -27.50
CA GLY A 232 9.30 14.06 -26.70
C GLY A 232 9.94 15.27 -26.00
N GLN A 233 9.47 16.49 -26.27
CA GLN A 233 9.99 17.72 -25.66
C GLN A 233 9.43 17.97 -24.25
N GLU A 234 10.25 18.56 -23.38
CA GLU A 234 9.84 18.93 -22.01
C GLU A 234 8.63 19.88 -22.01
N GLY A 235 7.64 19.59 -21.16
CA GLY A 235 6.43 20.40 -20.98
C GLY A 235 5.21 19.99 -21.84
N ARG A 236 5.32 18.92 -22.64
CA ARG A 236 4.18 18.32 -23.36
C ARG A 236 3.70 17.02 -22.69
N PRO A 237 2.41 16.66 -22.83
CA PRO A 237 1.90 15.40 -22.30
C PRO A 237 2.61 14.22 -22.96
N ARG A 238 3.04 13.27 -22.14
CA ARG A 238 3.79 12.08 -22.56
C ARG A 238 2.95 11.25 -23.54
N LEU A 239 3.44 11.08 -24.78
CA LEU A 239 2.71 10.39 -25.85
C LEU A 239 2.62 8.87 -25.63
N CYS A 240 3.74 8.26 -25.24
CA CYS A 240 3.88 6.84 -24.96
C CYS A 240 4.35 6.65 -23.52
N MET A 241 3.80 5.67 -22.80
CA MET A 241 4.23 5.39 -21.42
C MET A 241 5.71 5.05 -21.31
N HIS A 242 6.29 4.37 -22.32
CA HIS A 242 7.73 4.09 -22.36
C HIS A 242 8.42 4.69 -23.59
N ALA A 243 8.52 3.93 -24.70
CA ALA A 243 9.26 4.33 -25.88
C ALA A 243 8.33 4.62 -27.06
N CYS A 244 8.60 5.71 -27.80
CA CYS A 244 7.90 6.08 -29.02
C CYS A 244 8.76 5.73 -30.23
N VAL A 245 8.19 5.03 -31.21
CA VAL A 245 8.84 4.70 -32.48
C VAL A 245 8.07 5.34 -33.61
N ASN A 246 8.71 6.28 -34.31
CA ASN A 246 8.12 6.93 -35.47
C ASN A 246 7.96 5.94 -36.63
N THR A 247 6.85 6.04 -37.34
CA THR A 247 6.53 5.21 -38.51
C THR A 247 6.03 6.10 -39.64
N PRO A 248 6.13 5.70 -40.91
CA PRO A 248 5.60 6.51 -42.00
C PRO A 248 4.09 6.83 -41.85
N GLY A 249 3.76 8.09 -41.56
CA GLY A 249 2.40 8.62 -41.39
C GLY A 249 1.77 8.37 -40.03
N SER A 250 2.52 7.85 -39.06
CA SER A 250 2.01 7.51 -37.72
C SER A 250 3.16 7.27 -36.74
N TYR A 251 2.85 6.92 -35.51
CA TYR A 251 3.82 6.37 -34.57
C TYR A 251 3.26 5.08 -33.96
N ARG A 252 4.12 4.33 -33.27
CA ARG A 252 3.70 3.27 -32.35
C ARG A 252 4.45 3.40 -31.04
N CYS A 253 3.77 3.11 -29.94
CA CYS A 253 4.42 2.98 -28.65
C CYS A 253 4.92 1.54 -28.45
N THR A 254 6.04 1.41 -27.76
CA THR A 254 6.64 0.12 -27.42
C THR A 254 6.95 0.08 -25.93
N CYS A 255 6.71 -1.08 -25.33
CA CYS A 255 6.93 -1.34 -23.92
C CYS A 255 8.27 -2.08 -23.71
N PRO A 256 8.88 -1.95 -22.53
CA PRO A 256 10.10 -2.69 -22.22
C PRO A 256 9.82 -4.19 -22.09
N SER A 257 10.89 -4.99 -22.00
CA SER A 257 10.79 -6.42 -21.73
C SER A 257 10.02 -6.70 -20.44
N GLY A 258 9.15 -7.71 -20.46
CA GLY A 258 8.25 -8.04 -19.35
C GLY A 258 6.95 -7.23 -19.34
N TYR A 259 6.76 -6.28 -20.27
CA TYR A 259 5.54 -5.48 -20.37
C TYR A 259 4.88 -5.63 -21.75
N GLN A 260 3.56 -5.53 -21.77
CA GLN A 260 2.74 -5.53 -22.98
C GLN A 260 2.00 -4.21 -23.17
N THR A 261 1.80 -3.81 -24.42
CA THR A 261 0.99 -2.62 -24.77
C THR A 261 -0.49 -2.90 -24.52
N LEU A 262 -1.15 -2.01 -23.79
CA LEU A 262 -2.59 -2.02 -23.55
C LEU A 262 -3.38 -1.69 -24.82
N ALA A 263 -4.71 -1.87 -24.76
CA ALA A 263 -5.62 -1.63 -25.88
C ALA A 263 -5.64 -0.17 -26.38
N ASP A 264 -5.15 0.77 -25.58
CA ASP A 264 -4.97 2.16 -25.97
C ASP A 264 -3.76 2.38 -26.90
N GLY A 265 -2.91 1.36 -27.06
CA GLY A 265 -1.70 1.40 -27.87
C GLY A 265 -0.61 2.31 -27.32
N LYS A 266 -0.73 2.78 -26.07
CA LYS A 266 0.13 3.81 -25.46
C LYS A 266 0.64 3.43 -24.08
N SER A 267 -0.19 2.76 -23.30
CA SER A 267 0.13 2.35 -21.94
C SER A 267 0.77 0.97 -21.92
N CYS A 268 1.63 0.75 -20.93
CA CYS A 268 2.30 -0.52 -20.69
C CYS A 268 1.72 -1.18 -19.45
N GLU A 269 1.45 -2.47 -19.55
CA GLU A 269 1.02 -3.30 -18.45
C GLU A 269 2.02 -4.43 -18.25
N ASP A 270 2.35 -4.69 -17.00
CA ASP A 270 3.25 -5.76 -16.61
C ASP A 270 2.65 -7.13 -16.96
N VAL A 271 3.46 -8.03 -17.51
CA VAL A 271 3.04 -9.38 -17.86
C VAL A 271 3.18 -10.26 -16.63
N ASP A 272 2.08 -10.63 -15.99
CA ASP A 272 2.12 -11.50 -14.83
C ASP A 272 2.48 -12.95 -15.23
N GLU A 273 3.75 -13.30 -15.11
CA GLU A 273 4.21 -14.65 -15.43
C GLU A 273 3.73 -15.71 -14.43
N CYS A 274 3.24 -15.31 -13.24
CA CYS A 274 2.74 -16.20 -12.22
C CYS A 274 1.30 -16.70 -12.48
N VAL A 275 0.53 -16.00 -13.32
CA VAL A 275 -0.86 -16.37 -13.68
C VAL A 275 -0.93 -17.27 -14.92
N GLY A 276 0.20 -17.51 -15.58
CA GLY A 276 0.29 -18.36 -16.76
C GLY A 276 0.09 -19.87 -16.49
N PRO A 277 -0.34 -20.66 -17.48
CA PRO A 277 -0.50 -22.11 -17.36
C PRO A 277 0.84 -22.88 -17.27
N GLN A 278 1.95 -22.21 -17.54
CA GLN A 278 3.28 -22.80 -17.51
C GLN A 278 3.88 -22.69 -16.10
N GLN A 279 4.43 -23.79 -15.59
CA GLN A 279 5.09 -23.81 -14.29
C GLN A 279 6.44 -23.09 -14.40
N VAL A 280 6.45 -21.79 -14.10
CA VAL A 280 7.63 -20.92 -14.28
C VAL A 280 8.68 -21.14 -13.19
N CYS A 281 8.24 -21.39 -11.96
CA CYS A 281 9.11 -21.60 -10.80
C CYS A 281 9.39 -23.08 -10.50
N PRO A 282 10.57 -23.43 -9.96
CA PRO A 282 10.88 -24.79 -9.50
C PRO A 282 9.88 -25.32 -8.47
N ARG A 283 9.76 -26.66 -8.40
CA ARG A 283 8.88 -27.30 -7.41
C ARG A 283 9.26 -26.90 -5.98
N GLY A 284 8.24 -26.54 -5.19
CA GLY A 284 8.42 -26.12 -3.79
C GLY A 284 8.69 -24.63 -3.60
N THR A 285 8.80 -23.85 -4.69
CA THR A 285 8.92 -22.39 -4.63
C THR A 285 7.61 -21.71 -5.04
N MET A 286 7.39 -20.51 -4.53
CA MET A 286 6.22 -19.68 -4.81
C MET A 286 6.61 -18.54 -5.76
N CYS A 287 5.78 -18.26 -6.75
CA CYS A 287 6.01 -17.18 -7.70
C CYS A 287 5.47 -15.85 -7.14
N ILE A 288 6.28 -14.80 -7.19
CA ILE A 288 5.91 -13.42 -6.88
C ILE A 288 6.12 -12.59 -8.13
N ASN A 289 5.05 -11.97 -8.62
CA ASN A 289 5.12 -11.08 -9.77
C ASN A 289 5.80 -9.75 -9.40
N THR A 290 6.67 -9.24 -10.26
CA THR A 290 7.47 -8.02 -10.06
C THR A 290 7.44 -7.13 -11.31
N GLY A 291 7.66 -5.82 -11.19
CA GLY A 291 7.61 -4.96 -12.38
C GLY A 291 8.71 -5.29 -13.39
N GLY A 292 8.33 -5.93 -14.51
CA GLY A 292 9.19 -6.40 -15.59
C GLY A 292 9.62 -7.86 -15.50
N GLY A 293 9.07 -8.66 -14.59
CA GLY A 293 9.36 -10.09 -14.47
C GLY A 293 8.84 -10.71 -13.18
N PHE A 294 9.44 -11.82 -12.73
CA PHE A 294 8.98 -12.53 -11.53
C PHE A 294 10.14 -12.98 -10.65
N GLN A 295 9.83 -13.28 -9.39
CA GLN A 295 10.76 -13.85 -8.42
C GLN A 295 10.19 -15.13 -7.80
N CYS A 296 10.98 -16.20 -7.82
CA CYS A 296 10.63 -17.46 -7.16
C CYS A 296 11.19 -17.46 -5.74
N VAL A 297 10.31 -17.47 -4.74
CA VAL A 297 10.68 -17.38 -3.33
C VAL A 297 10.30 -18.66 -2.58
N ASN A 298 11.14 -19.06 -1.64
CA ASN A 298 10.78 -20.08 -0.65
C ASN A 298 11.31 -19.59 0.71
N PRO A 299 10.52 -18.79 1.45
CA PRO A 299 10.97 -18.32 2.75
C PRO A 299 11.06 -19.49 3.73
N GLU A 300 12.22 -19.60 4.36
CA GLU A 300 12.55 -20.58 5.40
C GLU A 300 12.26 -19.97 6.78
N CYS A 301 11.79 -20.78 7.72
CA CYS A 301 11.66 -20.33 9.10
C CYS A 301 13.06 -20.21 9.73
N PRO A 302 13.28 -19.26 10.65
CA PRO A 302 14.57 -19.13 11.32
C PRO A 302 14.94 -20.40 12.07
N GLU A 303 16.22 -20.74 12.05
CA GLU A 303 16.74 -21.87 12.81
C GLU A 303 16.51 -21.64 14.31
N GLY A 304 16.00 -22.69 14.96
CA GLY A 304 15.78 -22.69 16.40
C GLY A 304 17.09 -22.68 17.17
N SER A 305 17.10 -22.06 18.35
CA SER A 305 18.22 -22.14 19.28
C SER A 305 17.77 -22.77 20.60
N GLY A 306 18.42 -23.87 20.99
CA GLY A 306 18.06 -24.65 22.17
C GLY A 306 16.66 -25.26 22.06
N ASN A 307 15.79 -24.97 23.05
CA ASN A 307 14.41 -25.50 23.12
C ASN A 307 13.40 -24.70 22.28
N ILE A 308 13.85 -23.68 21.54
CA ILE A 308 12.99 -22.83 20.72
C ILE A 308 13.04 -23.34 19.28
N SER A 309 11.87 -23.58 18.68
CA SER A 309 11.76 -23.94 17.27
C SER A 309 10.63 -23.17 16.60
N TYR A 310 10.80 -22.92 15.29
CA TYR A 310 9.78 -22.33 14.44
C TYR A 310 9.25 -23.38 13.47
N VAL A 311 7.94 -23.43 13.30
CA VAL A 311 7.27 -24.34 12.37
C VAL A 311 6.51 -23.52 11.35
N LYS A 312 6.58 -23.94 10.08
CA LYS A 312 5.88 -23.31 8.96
C LYS A 312 4.39 -23.67 9.05
N THR A 313 3.54 -22.69 9.34
CA THR A 313 2.07 -22.85 9.41
C THR A 313 1.41 -22.54 8.08
N SER A 314 2.06 -21.74 7.22
CA SER A 314 1.67 -21.48 5.84
C SER A 314 2.92 -21.23 4.98
N PRO A 315 2.81 -21.17 3.63
CA PRO A 315 3.95 -20.85 2.76
C PRO A 315 4.72 -19.58 3.15
N PHE A 316 4.05 -18.62 3.80
CA PHE A 316 4.56 -17.31 4.16
C PHE A 316 4.45 -17.00 5.66
N GLN A 317 4.24 -18.01 6.51
CA GLN A 317 4.09 -17.81 7.95
C GLN A 317 4.75 -18.91 8.76
N CYS A 318 5.48 -18.49 9.79
CA CYS A 318 6.08 -19.34 10.80
C CYS A 318 5.51 -19.00 12.17
N GLU A 319 5.33 -20.03 13.00
CA GLU A 319 4.93 -19.89 14.40
C GLU A 319 5.94 -20.58 15.31
N ARG A 320 6.27 -19.91 16.42
CA ARG A 320 7.18 -20.45 17.43
C ARG A 320 6.46 -21.44 18.33
N ASN A 321 7.17 -22.47 18.77
CA ASN A 321 6.70 -23.34 19.85
C ASN A 321 6.45 -22.57 21.18
N PRO A 322 5.57 -23.08 22.05
CA PRO A 322 5.32 -22.47 23.36
C PRO A 322 6.60 -22.37 24.21
N CYS A 323 6.82 -21.21 24.82
CA CYS A 323 7.98 -20.99 25.67
C CYS A 323 7.83 -21.70 27.02
N PRO A 324 8.91 -22.31 27.56
CA PRO A 324 8.96 -22.74 28.95
C PRO A 324 8.68 -21.57 29.91
N MET A 325 7.99 -21.83 31.03
CA MET A 325 7.53 -20.80 31.97
C MET A 325 8.66 -19.90 32.51
N ASP A 326 9.88 -20.43 32.62
CA ASP A 326 11.03 -19.73 33.20
C ASP A 326 11.91 -19.00 32.17
N SER A 327 11.69 -19.22 30.86
CA SER A 327 12.51 -18.60 29.83
C SER A 327 12.01 -17.20 29.47
N ARG A 328 12.42 -16.19 30.24
CA ARG A 328 12.22 -14.77 29.88
C ARG A 328 12.76 -14.42 28.48
N PRO A 329 13.94 -14.91 28.04
CA PRO A 329 14.45 -14.63 26.69
C PRO A 329 13.52 -15.16 25.59
N CYS A 330 12.97 -16.36 25.76
CA CYS A 330 12.05 -16.95 24.78
C CYS A 330 10.78 -16.11 24.58
N ARG A 331 10.24 -15.53 25.66
CA ARG A 331 9.03 -14.71 25.58
C ARG A 331 9.20 -13.50 24.67
N HIS A 332 10.38 -12.89 24.65
CA HIS A 332 10.66 -11.69 23.83
C HIS A 332 10.92 -12.01 22.35
N LEU A 333 11.15 -13.28 22.01
CA LEU A 333 11.26 -13.68 20.62
C LEU A 333 9.91 -13.50 19.90
N PRO A 334 9.92 -13.37 18.56
CA PRO A 334 8.70 -13.31 17.78
C PRO A 334 7.89 -14.59 17.94
N LYS A 335 6.61 -14.47 18.31
CA LYS A 335 5.65 -15.57 18.37
C LYS A 335 5.29 -16.03 16.95
N THR A 336 5.07 -15.08 16.06
CA THR A 336 4.85 -15.36 14.63
C THR A 336 5.79 -14.53 13.79
N ILE A 337 6.20 -15.10 12.66
CA ILE A 337 6.97 -14.41 11.62
C ILE A 337 6.21 -14.58 10.32
N SER A 338 5.92 -13.48 9.63
CA SER A 338 5.26 -13.50 8.31
C SER A 338 6.15 -12.87 7.24
N PHE A 339 6.06 -13.37 6.02
CA PHE A 339 6.85 -12.92 4.88
C PHE A 339 5.94 -12.24 3.87
N HIS A 340 6.28 -11.00 3.50
CA HIS A 340 5.51 -10.19 2.56
C HIS A 340 6.44 -9.71 1.45
N TYR A 341 5.93 -9.68 0.23
CA TYR A 341 6.67 -9.26 -0.95
C TYR A 341 5.89 -8.16 -1.65
N LEU A 342 6.52 -7.00 -1.85
CA LEU A 342 5.94 -5.84 -2.49
C LEU A 342 6.71 -5.52 -3.77
N SER A 343 6.00 -5.39 -4.89
CA SER A 343 6.55 -4.88 -6.14
C SER A 343 6.22 -3.40 -6.26
N LEU A 344 7.22 -2.55 -6.40
CA LEU A 344 7.08 -1.10 -6.48
C LEU A 344 7.79 -0.55 -7.74
N PRO A 345 7.24 0.46 -8.43
CA PRO A 345 7.97 1.19 -9.43
C PRO A 345 9.06 2.09 -8.80
N SER A 346 10.03 2.49 -9.61
CA SER A 346 11.04 3.47 -9.24
C SER A 346 10.41 4.86 -9.03
N ASN A 347 11.03 5.69 -8.19
CA ASN A 347 10.67 7.11 -8.03
C ASN A 347 9.22 7.37 -7.58
N LEU A 348 8.63 6.44 -6.81
CA LEU A 348 7.32 6.63 -6.18
C LEU A 348 7.25 7.93 -5.39
N LYS A 349 6.16 8.68 -5.57
CA LYS A 349 5.94 9.93 -4.82
C LYS A 349 5.82 9.64 -3.32
N THR A 350 6.71 10.24 -2.53
CA THR A 350 6.71 10.11 -1.07
C THR A 350 6.10 11.33 -0.37
N PRO A 351 5.40 11.13 0.78
CA PRO A 351 5.28 9.88 1.53
C PRO A 351 4.15 8.98 1.02
N ILE A 352 4.34 7.66 1.08
CA ILE A 352 3.32 6.66 0.73
C ILE A 352 3.31 5.48 1.70
N THR A 353 2.11 5.06 2.13
CA THR A 353 1.94 3.86 2.96
C THR A 353 2.11 2.61 2.11
N LEU A 354 3.11 1.78 2.44
CA LEU A 354 3.42 0.55 1.70
C LEU A 354 2.78 -0.69 2.32
N PHE A 355 2.69 -0.75 3.64
CA PHE A 355 2.27 -1.94 4.36
C PHE A 355 1.51 -1.57 5.63
N ARG A 356 0.53 -2.40 6.01
CA ARG A 356 -0.28 -2.20 7.21
C ARG A 356 -0.28 -3.46 8.05
N MET A 357 -0.13 -3.29 9.36
CA MET A 357 -0.26 -4.36 10.34
C MET A 357 -1.40 -4.04 11.29
N ALA A 358 -2.29 -5.01 11.48
CA ALA A 358 -3.37 -4.89 12.44
C ALA A 358 -3.68 -6.23 13.10
N THR A 359 -4.23 -6.18 14.32
CA THR A 359 -4.75 -7.37 15.00
C THR A 359 -6.13 -7.73 14.48
N ALA A 360 -6.39 -9.02 14.24
CA ALA A 360 -7.74 -9.49 13.97
C ALA A 360 -8.58 -9.46 15.26
N THR A 361 -9.63 -8.64 15.31
CA THR A 361 -10.59 -8.65 16.43
C THR A 361 -11.43 -9.92 16.40
N ALA A 362 -11.12 -10.89 17.25
CA ALA A 362 -11.96 -12.07 17.43
C ALA A 362 -13.12 -11.75 18.40
N PRO A 363 -14.38 -12.11 18.08
CA PRO A 363 -15.50 -11.92 18.99
C PRO A 363 -15.29 -12.66 20.32
N GLY A 364 -15.45 -11.97 21.46
CA GLY A 364 -15.44 -12.59 22.79
C GLY A 364 -14.08 -12.72 23.48
N ARG A 365 -12.96 -12.29 22.87
CA ARG A 365 -11.70 -12.07 23.59
C ARG A 365 -11.55 -10.58 23.91
N PRO A 366 -11.20 -10.20 25.15
CA PRO A 366 -10.71 -8.85 25.40
C PRO A 366 -9.48 -8.67 24.50
N GLY A 367 -9.58 -7.80 23.50
CA GLY A 367 -8.44 -7.48 22.64
C GLY A 367 -7.27 -6.93 23.47
N PRO A 368 -6.05 -6.89 22.91
CA PRO A 368 -4.91 -6.32 23.61
C PRO A 368 -5.22 -4.90 24.10
N SER A 369 -4.81 -4.59 25.33
CA SER A 369 -5.05 -3.28 25.94
C SER A 369 -4.25 -2.17 25.24
N SER A 370 -3.09 -2.52 24.67
CA SER A 370 -2.26 -1.63 23.87
C SER A 370 -1.39 -2.42 22.89
N LEU A 371 -1.11 -1.79 21.75
CA LEU A 371 -0.24 -2.30 20.69
C LEU A 371 0.86 -1.28 20.45
N ARG A 372 2.09 -1.78 20.28
CA ARG A 372 3.24 -0.98 19.83
C ARG A 372 3.72 -1.53 18.49
N PHE A 373 4.17 -0.65 17.63
CA PHE A 373 4.64 -0.95 16.29
C PHE A 373 6.05 -0.39 16.14
N GLY A 374 6.94 -1.13 15.49
CA GLY A 374 8.32 -0.71 15.32
C GLY A 374 8.95 -1.24 14.03
N ILE A 375 10.13 -0.71 13.73
CA ILE A 375 11.03 -1.25 12.72
C ILE A 375 12.19 -1.88 13.48
N VAL A 376 12.37 -3.19 13.33
CA VAL A 376 13.42 -3.94 14.04
C VAL A 376 14.66 -4.17 13.18
N GLY A 377 14.56 -4.01 11.86
CA GLY A 377 15.70 -4.20 10.95
C GLY A 377 15.47 -3.59 9.56
N GLY A 378 16.55 -3.43 8.80
CA GLY A 378 16.47 -3.07 7.37
C GLY A 378 16.26 -1.59 7.03
N ASN A 379 16.32 -0.69 8.01
CA ASN A 379 16.09 0.75 7.81
C ASN A 379 17.28 1.65 8.18
N SER A 380 18.51 1.21 7.92
CA SER A 380 19.73 1.96 8.26
C SER A 380 19.85 3.31 7.54
N ARG A 381 19.24 3.44 6.37
CA ARG A 381 19.21 4.69 5.56
C ARG A 381 18.01 5.59 5.86
N GLY A 382 17.09 5.17 6.74
CA GLY A 382 15.91 5.95 7.10
C GLY A 382 14.90 6.13 5.97
N HIS A 383 14.84 5.19 5.01
CA HIS A 383 13.86 5.21 3.92
C HIS A 383 12.42 4.98 4.39
N PHE A 384 12.27 4.32 5.54
CA PHE A 384 10.98 3.91 6.08
C PHE A 384 10.72 4.52 7.45
N VAL A 385 9.44 4.75 7.75
CA VAL A 385 8.94 5.12 9.08
C VAL A 385 7.76 4.23 9.41
N MET A 386 7.67 3.77 10.65
CA MET A 386 6.48 3.09 11.15
C MET A 386 5.62 4.11 11.88
N GLN A 387 4.34 4.21 11.54
CA GLN A 387 3.42 5.14 12.18
C GLN A 387 2.16 4.43 12.65
N ARG A 388 1.71 4.72 13.86
CA ARG A 388 0.43 4.25 14.37
C ARG A 388 -0.71 5.08 13.77
N SER A 389 -1.59 4.43 12.99
CA SER A 389 -2.77 5.07 12.39
C SER A 389 -3.94 5.12 13.38
N ASP A 390 -4.22 4.00 14.04
CA ASP A 390 -5.27 3.90 15.06
C ASP A 390 -4.84 3.02 16.26
N ARG A 391 -5.76 2.63 17.15
CA ARG A 391 -5.40 1.82 18.33
C ARG A 391 -4.91 0.42 17.97
N GLN A 392 -5.28 -0.11 16.81
CA GLN A 392 -5.05 -1.47 16.34
C GLN A 392 -4.21 -1.58 15.07
N THR A 393 -3.92 -0.47 14.40
CA THR A 393 -3.27 -0.44 13.08
C THR A 393 -1.98 0.37 13.11
N GLY A 394 -0.90 -0.25 12.64
CA GLY A 394 0.38 0.36 12.31
C GLY A 394 0.60 0.37 10.80
N GLU A 395 1.22 1.44 10.30
CA GLU A 395 1.50 1.66 8.87
C GLU A 395 2.99 1.85 8.65
N LEU A 396 3.55 1.08 7.72
CA LEU A 396 4.90 1.29 7.20
C LEU A 396 4.83 2.28 6.04
N ILE A 397 5.52 3.40 6.19
CA ILE A 397 5.48 4.52 5.25
C ILE A 397 6.86 4.69 4.62
N LEU A 398 6.90 4.75 3.29
CA LEU A 398 8.08 5.14 2.54
C LEU A 398 8.19 6.67 2.55
N VAL A 399 9.28 7.19 3.09
CA VAL A 399 9.49 8.64 3.27
C VAL A 399 10.50 9.22 2.29
N GLN A 400 11.40 8.39 1.76
CA GLN A 400 12.38 8.76 0.73
C GLN A 400 12.14 7.94 -0.54
N THR A 401 12.30 8.57 -1.71
CA THR A 401 12.16 7.91 -3.01
C THR A 401 13.21 6.80 -3.16
N LEU A 402 12.81 5.69 -3.77
CA LEU A 402 13.70 4.58 -4.08
C LEU A 402 13.96 4.56 -5.59
N GLU A 403 15.23 4.47 -5.99
CA GLU A 403 15.64 4.32 -7.39
C GLU A 403 15.89 2.83 -7.69
N GLY A 404 15.22 2.27 -8.69
CA GLY A 404 15.46 0.90 -9.12
C GLY A 404 16.69 0.75 -10.04
N PRO A 405 17.12 -0.49 -10.32
CA PRO A 405 16.61 -1.74 -9.78
C PRO A 405 17.29 -2.08 -8.45
N GLN A 406 16.52 -2.35 -7.41
CA GLN A 406 17.06 -2.79 -6.12
C GLN A 406 16.05 -3.63 -5.34
N THR A 407 16.57 -4.52 -4.49
CA THR A 407 15.78 -5.29 -3.52
C THR A 407 16.13 -4.82 -2.13
N LEU A 408 15.11 -4.48 -1.34
CA LEU A 408 15.24 -4.00 0.03
C LEU A 408 14.47 -4.93 0.95
N GLU A 409 15.02 -5.20 2.13
CA GLU A 409 14.33 -5.94 3.18
C GLU A 409 14.16 -5.02 4.38
N VAL A 410 12.93 -4.94 4.90
CA VAL A 410 12.61 -4.20 6.11
C VAL A 410 11.79 -5.11 7.04
N ASP A 411 12.28 -5.25 8.26
CA ASP A 411 11.63 -6.06 9.28
C ASP A 411 10.86 -5.13 10.21
N VAL A 412 9.55 -5.32 10.29
CA VAL A 412 8.66 -4.55 11.17
C VAL A 412 8.05 -5.46 12.22
N ASP A 413 7.77 -4.93 13.41
CA ASP A 413 7.22 -5.69 14.51
C ASP A 413 5.95 -5.06 15.09
N MET A 414 5.13 -5.92 15.69
CA MET A 414 3.94 -5.55 16.45
C MET A 414 3.98 -6.27 17.80
N SER A 415 4.13 -5.49 18.86
CA SER A 415 4.18 -5.96 20.23
C SER A 415 2.85 -5.74 20.94
N GLU A 416 2.31 -6.81 21.52
CA GLU A 416 1.03 -6.83 22.23
C GLU A 416 1.22 -6.69 23.75
N TYR A 417 0.42 -5.81 24.37
CA TYR A 417 0.43 -5.59 25.81
C TYR A 417 -0.98 -5.74 26.40
N LEU A 418 -1.07 -6.48 27.51
CA LEU A 418 -2.26 -6.61 28.35
C LEU A 418 -1.93 -6.05 29.73
N GLU A 419 -2.65 -5.01 30.16
CA GLU A 419 -2.45 -4.37 31.47
C GLU A 419 -0.98 -3.97 31.73
N ARG A 420 -0.31 -3.46 30.68
CA ARG A 420 1.13 -3.10 30.66
C ARG A 420 2.12 -4.28 30.71
N SER A 421 1.63 -5.52 30.78
CA SER A 421 2.47 -6.72 30.66
C SER A 421 2.61 -7.14 29.20
N PHE A 422 3.85 -7.34 28.74
CA PHE A 422 4.15 -7.85 27.41
C PHE A 422 3.57 -9.26 27.24
N GLN A 423 2.80 -9.47 26.16
CA GLN A 423 2.14 -10.73 25.87
C GLN A 423 2.83 -11.50 24.73
N ALA A 424 3.01 -10.83 23.60
CA ALA A 424 3.54 -11.44 22.39
C ALA A 424 4.18 -10.38 21.48
N ASN A 425 5.09 -10.84 20.62
CA ASN A 425 5.63 -10.04 19.52
C ASN A 425 5.37 -10.76 18.18
N HIS A 426 5.06 -10.01 17.15
CA HIS A 426 4.79 -10.51 15.80
C HIS A 426 5.68 -9.74 14.83
N VAL A 427 6.49 -10.45 14.04
CA VAL A 427 7.39 -9.83 13.06
C VAL A 427 6.88 -10.08 11.65
N SER A 428 6.91 -9.04 10.82
CA SER A 428 6.69 -9.13 9.38
C SER A 428 7.97 -8.75 8.66
N LYS A 429 8.52 -9.70 7.91
CA LYS A 429 9.64 -9.49 7.00
C LYS A 429 9.09 -9.02 5.67
N VAL A 430 9.30 -7.76 5.33
CA VAL A 430 8.79 -7.16 4.10
C VAL A 430 9.94 -7.01 3.11
N THR A 431 9.89 -7.78 2.03
CA THR A 431 10.82 -7.69 0.91
C THR A 431 10.20 -6.81 -0.17
N ILE A 432 10.93 -5.80 -0.60
CA ILE A 432 10.48 -4.80 -1.56
C ILE A 432 11.36 -4.93 -2.81
N PHE A 433 10.73 -5.25 -3.93
CA PHE A 433 11.34 -5.26 -5.26
C PHE A 433 11.04 -3.93 -5.93
N VAL A 434 12.07 -3.12 -6.16
CA VAL A 434 11.96 -1.84 -6.87
C VAL A 434 12.32 -2.07 -8.33
N SER A 435 11.35 -1.89 -9.23
CA SER A 435 11.55 -2.00 -10.68
C SER A 435 12.46 -0.89 -11.18
N LEU A 436 13.13 -1.12 -12.32
CA LEU A 436 13.90 -0.10 -13.04
C LEU A 436 13.01 1.06 -13.54
N TYR A 437 11.75 0.77 -13.83
CA TYR A 437 10.81 1.70 -14.47
C TYR A 437 9.98 2.48 -13.45
N ASP A 438 9.54 3.68 -13.83
CA ASP A 438 8.82 4.64 -12.99
C ASP A 438 7.28 4.55 -13.10
N PHE A 439 6.76 3.62 -13.91
CA PHE A 439 5.35 3.50 -14.26
C PHE A 439 4.70 2.20 -13.77
#